data_AF-A0A7J6D6W8-F1
#
_entry.id   AF-A0A7J6D6W8-F1
#
_cell.length_a   1.000
_cell.length_b   1.000
_cell.length_c   1.000
_cell.angle_alpha   90.00
_cell.angle_beta   90.00
_cell.angle_gamma   90.00
#
_symmetry.space_group_name_H-M   'P 1'
#
loop_
_entity.id
_entity.type
_entity.pdbx_description
1 polymer ?
#
loop_
_entity_poly.entity_id
_entity_poly.type
_entity_poly.pdbx_seq_one_letter_code
_entity_poly.pdbx_strand_id
1 'polypeptide(L)'
;MADLMNNDVFLAFSTYATIVVLKMMFMAPLTGYFRITRKAFSNWEDTAMGKKDPEERKKMLQTNPDVERVRRCHQNDLENIIPFVVIGLLYAFTRPDLSTALLHFRVFVGSRFIHTVSYVLALPQPSRGEKPSGVEKMAEVVHMIDSEVFLAFSTYAAIVVLKMMLMSLLTSYFRLTKQVFSNLEDTTLVKTTDDRKKLIRVDPDVERVRRCHLNDLENIVPFVVIGLLYALTGPDLSTALLHFRVFVGSRFVHTVAYVMALPQPTRGFAFGVGLFTTCSMAYRVLTTALFL
;
A
#
# COMPACT_ATOMS: atom_id res chain seq x y z
N MET A 1 -31.90 14.39 -0.79
CA MET A 1 -31.68 13.24 0.12
C MET A 1 -32.53 12.03 -0.30
N ALA A 2 -33.85 12.16 -0.51
CA ALA A 2 -34.72 11.06 -0.95
C ALA A 2 -34.31 10.45 -2.31
N ASP A 3 -33.91 11.26 -3.29
CA ASP A 3 -33.46 10.76 -4.61
C ASP A 3 -32.12 10.01 -4.58
N LEU A 4 -31.29 10.22 -3.55
CA LEU A 4 -30.00 9.53 -3.42
C LEU A 4 -30.19 8.11 -2.86
N MET A 5 -31.19 7.91 -2.00
CA MET A 5 -31.55 6.61 -1.44
C MET A 5 -32.33 5.73 -2.42
N ASN A 6 -32.88 6.31 -3.49
CA ASN A 6 -33.57 5.57 -4.56
C ASN A 6 -32.62 5.08 -5.67
N ASN A 7 -31.30 5.25 -5.52
CA ASN A 7 -30.33 4.77 -6.49
C ASN A 7 -29.86 3.36 -6.11
N ASP A 8 -30.23 2.37 -6.92
CA ASP A 8 -29.89 0.96 -6.73
C ASP A 8 -28.38 0.71 -6.58
N VAL A 9 -27.55 1.49 -7.25
CA VAL A 9 -26.08 1.40 -7.18
C VAL A 9 -25.57 1.90 -5.82
N PHE A 10 -26.18 2.96 -5.29
CA PHE A 10 -25.82 3.50 -3.97
C PHE A 10 -26.29 2.58 -2.84
N LEU A 11 -27.45 1.94 -2.98
CA LEU A 11 -27.93 0.89 -2.08
C LEU A 11 -27.00 -0.34 -2.11
N ALA A 12 -26.62 -0.79 -3.30
CA ALA A 12 -25.64 -1.87 -3.45
C ALA A 12 -24.31 -1.50 -2.77
N PHE A 13 -23.75 -0.32 -3.09
CA PHE A 13 -22.52 0.16 -2.49
C PHE A 13 -22.62 0.21 -0.95
N SER A 14 -23.66 0.83 -0.40
CA SER A 14 -23.82 0.98 1.06
C SER A 14 -23.92 -0.38 1.76
N THR A 15 -24.57 -1.36 1.12
CA THR A 15 -24.64 -2.75 1.63
C THR A 15 -23.25 -3.40 1.67
N TYR A 16 -22.49 -3.39 0.57
CA TYR A 16 -21.16 -4.01 0.52
C TYR A 16 -20.13 -3.27 1.37
N ALA A 17 -20.19 -1.93 1.41
CA ALA A 17 -19.38 -1.09 2.29
C ALA A 17 -19.63 -1.44 3.76
N THR A 18 -20.89 -1.61 4.16
CA THR A 18 -21.25 -2.02 5.52
C THR A 18 -20.68 -3.41 5.86
N ILE A 19 -20.77 -4.37 4.94
CA ILE A 19 -20.22 -5.72 5.13
C ILE A 19 -18.70 -5.68 5.38
N VAL A 20 -17.95 -4.95 4.56
CA VAL A 20 -16.48 -4.89 4.71
C VAL A 20 -16.06 -4.10 5.94
N VAL A 21 -16.78 -3.03 6.29
CA VAL A 21 -16.52 -2.26 7.52
C VAL A 21 -16.82 -3.09 8.76
N LEU A 22 -17.94 -3.82 8.80
CA LEU A 22 -18.26 -4.74 9.91
C LEU A 22 -17.18 -5.82 10.06
N LYS A 23 -16.72 -6.38 8.94
CA LYS A 23 -15.60 -7.34 8.95
C LYS A 23 -14.32 -6.71 9.51
N MET A 24 -13.97 -5.48 9.09
CA MET A 24 -12.81 -4.75 9.61
C MET A 24 -12.92 -4.53 11.12
N MET A 25 -14.11 -4.14 11.59
CA MET A 25 -14.40 -3.99 13.02
C MET A 25 -14.24 -5.31 13.77
N PHE A 26 -14.65 -6.44 13.18
CA PHE A 26 -14.53 -7.77 13.79
C PHE A 26 -13.08 -8.26 13.93
N MET A 27 -12.17 -7.75 13.11
CA MET A 27 -10.75 -8.09 13.20
C MET A 27 -10.06 -7.53 14.46
N ALA A 28 -10.58 -6.45 15.04
CA ALA A 28 -10.07 -5.89 16.30
C ALA A 28 -10.30 -6.81 17.52
N PRO A 29 -11.55 -7.27 17.83
CA PRO A 29 -11.78 -8.23 18.90
C PRO A 29 -11.14 -9.59 18.61
N LEU A 30 -11.02 -10.00 17.34
CA LEU A 30 -10.27 -11.22 16.99
C LEU A 30 -8.79 -11.10 17.40
N THR A 31 -8.15 -9.96 17.14
CA THR A 31 -6.78 -9.69 17.60
C THR A 31 -6.69 -9.76 19.13
N GLY A 32 -7.66 -9.19 19.84
CA GLY A 32 -7.76 -9.28 21.30
C GLY A 32 -7.91 -10.72 21.81
N TYR A 33 -8.75 -11.52 21.17
CA TYR A 33 -8.94 -12.93 21.49
C TYR A 33 -7.62 -13.72 21.40
N PHE A 34 -6.87 -13.55 20.31
CA PHE A 34 -5.57 -14.20 20.13
C PHE A 34 -4.51 -13.71 21.13
N ARG A 35 -4.51 -12.43 21.51
CA ARG A 35 -3.61 -11.91 22.56
C ARG A 35 -3.87 -12.58 23.91
N ILE A 36 -5.13 -12.74 24.29
CA ILE A 36 -5.54 -13.35 25.54
C ILE A 36 -5.23 -14.85 25.55
N THR A 37 -5.61 -15.59 24.49
CA THR A 37 -5.34 -17.03 24.41
C THR A 37 -3.85 -17.37 24.33
N ARG A 38 -3.05 -16.52 23.66
CA ARG A 38 -1.60 -16.72 23.53
C ARG A 38 -0.76 -16.06 24.64
N LYS A 39 -1.40 -15.32 25.56
CA LYS A 39 -0.73 -14.56 26.65
C LYS A 39 0.44 -13.71 26.13
N ALA A 40 0.20 -13.03 25.02
CA ALA A 40 1.19 -12.25 24.30
C ALA A 40 0.67 -10.83 24.10
N PHE A 41 1.26 -9.88 24.83
CA PHE A 41 0.84 -8.48 24.85
C PHE A 41 2.02 -7.58 24.47
N SER A 42 1.72 -6.49 23.77
CA SER A 42 2.71 -5.47 23.42
C SER A 42 2.90 -4.44 24.51
N ASN A 43 1.83 -4.14 25.26
CA ASN A 43 1.81 -3.10 26.27
C ASN A 43 1.86 -3.71 27.66
N TRP A 44 2.62 -3.06 28.55
CA TRP A 44 2.75 -3.48 29.95
C TRP A 44 1.43 -3.41 30.71
N GLU A 45 0.58 -2.43 30.41
CA GLU A 45 -0.73 -2.25 31.05
C GLU A 45 -1.66 -3.44 30.80
N ASP A 46 -1.66 -3.99 29.59
CA ASP A 46 -2.51 -5.10 29.18
C ASP A 46 -2.11 -6.44 29.83
N THR A 47 -0.88 -6.55 30.35
CA THR A 47 -0.42 -7.74 31.10
C THR A 47 -1.00 -7.83 32.52
N ALA A 48 -1.70 -6.78 32.98
CA ALA A 48 -2.30 -6.74 34.32
C ALA A 48 -3.58 -7.58 34.45
N MET A 49 -4.16 -8.07 33.34
CA MET A 49 -5.36 -8.91 33.38
C MET A 49 -5.07 -10.26 34.06
N GLY A 50 -5.27 -10.30 35.38
CA GLY A 50 -5.35 -11.53 36.17
C GLY A 50 -4.09 -11.93 36.94
N LYS A 51 -2.96 -11.19 36.86
CA LYS A 51 -1.73 -11.52 37.60
C LYS A 51 -1.06 -10.30 38.23
N LYS A 52 -0.77 -10.38 39.53
CA LYS A 52 -0.07 -9.32 40.30
C LYS A 52 1.45 -9.42 40.23
N ASP A 53 2.00 -10.59 39.89
CA ASP A 53 3.44 -10.86 39.98
C ASP A 53 4.22 -10.24 38.79
N PRO A 54 5.18 -9.29 39.03
CA PRO A 54 5.86 -8.56 37.96
C PRO A 54 6.73 -9.41 37.04
N GLU A 55 7.30 -10.50 37.55
CA GLU A 55 8.15 -11.44 36.81
C GLU A 55 7.37 -12.18 35.71
N GLU A 56 6.14 -12.62 36.02
CA GLU A 56 5.28 -13.30 35.04
C GLU A 56 4.73 -12.33 33.99
N ARG A 57 4.48 -11.07 34.36
CA ARG A 57 4.05 -10.02 33.43
C ARG A 57 5.12 -9.71 32.38
N LYS A 58 6.40 -9.73 32.77
CA LYS A 58 7.53 -9.58 31.83
C LYS A 58 7.59 -10.72 30.81
N LYS A 59 7.21 -11.94 31.19
CA LYS A 59 7.14 -13.09 30.27
C LYS A 59 6.00 -12.98 29.26
N MET A 60 4.96 -12.19 29.57
CA MET A 60 3.83 -11.93 28.66
C MET A 60 4.08 -10.78 27.68
N LEU A 61 5.10 -9.94 27.94
CA LEU A 61 5.62 -8.94 27.00
C LEU A 61 6.43 -9.62 25.91
N GLN A 62 5.75 -10.31 25.01
CA GLN A 62 6.37 -11.03 23.91
C GLN A 62 5.52 -10.94 22.65
N THR A 63 6.20 -10.90 21.52
CA THR A 63 5.57 -10.94 20.20
C THR A 63 5.24 -12.39 19.85
N ASN A 64 3.96 -12.71 19.64
CA ASN A 64 3.53 -14.04 19.19
C ASN A 64 3.20 -14.00 17.68
N PRO A 65 3.69 -14.96 16.88
CA PRO A 65 3.48 -14.97 15.43
C PRO A 65 2.01 -15.06 15.01
N ASP A 66 1.14 -15.70 15.80
CA ASP A 66 -0.30 -15.78 15.51
C ASP A 66 -1.00 -14.43 15.75
N VAL A 67 -0.63 -13.74 16.82
CA VAL A 67 -1.15 -12.39 17.12
C VAL A 67 -0.73 -11.41 16.03
N GLU A 68 0.54 -11.49 15.60
CA GLU A 68 1.08 -10.61 14.56
C GLU A 68 0.51 -10.92 13.18
N ARG A 69 0.10 -12.16 12.92
CA ARG A 69 -0.61 -12.57 11.70
C ARG A 69 -2.00 -11.95 11.62
N VAL A 70 -2.77 -11.97 12.72
CA VAL A 70 -4.09 -11.32 12.77
C VAL A 70 -3.95 -9.79 12.71
N ARG A 71 -2.95 -9.22 13.40
CA ARG A 71 -2.64 -7.77 13.35
C ARG A 71 -2.33 -7.31 11.93
N ARG A 72 -1.49 -8.04 11.20
CA ARG A 72 -1.17 -7.74 9.79
C ARG A 72 -2.40 -7.87 8.88
N CYS A 73 -3.29 -8.83 9.14
CA CYS A 73 -4.55 -8.93 8.40
C CYS A 73 -5.45 -7.73 8.67
N HIS A 74 -5.57 -7.29 9.94
CA HIS A 74 -6.32 -6.08 10.29
C HIS A 74 -5.71 -4.81 9.68
N GLN A 75 -4.38 -4.71 9.66
CA GLN A 75 -3.69 -3.60 9.00
C GLN A 75 -3.94 -3.61 7.47
N ASN A 76 -3.90 -4.78 6.83
CA ASN A 76 -4.24 -4.89 5.42
C ASN A 76 -5.69 -4.47 5.13
N ASP A 77 -6.61 -4.77 6.04
CA ASP A 77 -8.00 -4.30 5.94
C ASP A 77 -8.08 -2.78 6.00
N LEU A 78 -7.39 -2.14 6.94
CA LEU A 78 -7.33 -0.68 7.02
C LEU A 78 -6.76 -0.06 5.73
N GLU A 79 -5.69 -0.66 5.19
CA GLU A 79 -5.02 -0.19 3.97
C GLU A 79 -5.89 -0.36 2.70
N ASN A 80 -6.86 -1.29 2.68
CA ASN A 80 -7.64 -1.59 1.46
C ASN A 80 -9.12 -1.21 1.56
N ILE A 81 -9.76 -1.40 2.71
CA ILE A 81 -11.18 -1.12 2.92
C ILE A 81 -11.42 0.39 2.97
N ILE A 82 -10.52 1.17 3.58
CA ILE A 82 -10.65 2.63 3.62
C ILE A 82 -10.63 3.22 2.19
N PRO A 83 -9.65 2.91 1.33
CA PRO A 83 -9.70 3.34 -0.07
C PRO A 83 -10.92 2.82 -0.82
N PHE A 84 -11.36 1.58 -0.59
CA PHE A 84 -12.56 1.04 -1.24
C PHE A 84 -13.84 1.80 -0.86
N VAL A 85 -14.01 2.17 0.41
CA VAL A 85 -15.19 2.95 0.84
C VAL A 85 -15.15 4.35 0.21
N VAL A 86 -13.99 4.99 0.16
CA VAL A 86 -13.86 6.35 -0.42
C VAL A 86 -14.05 6.32 -1.95
N ILE A 87 -13.31 5.47 -2.65
CA ILE A 87 -13.36 5.36 -4.12
C ILE A 87 -14.68 4.75 -4.58
N GLY A 88 -15.20 3.75 -3.87
CA GLY A 88 -16.47 3.11 -4.15
C GLY A 88 -17.66 4.05 -3.98
N LEU A 89 -17.60 4.98 -3.01
CA LEU A 89 -18.60 6.04 -2.85
C LEU A 89 -18.57 7.00 -4.04
N LEU A 90 -17.39 7.44 -4.45
CA LEU A 90 -17.22 8.30 -5.64
C LEU A 90 -17.71 7.59 -6.91
N TYR A 91 -17.38 6.31 -7.07
CA TYR A 91 -17.86 5.47 -8.16
C TYR A 91 -19.38 5.27 -8.14
N ALA A 92 -20.01 5.17 -6.97
CA ALA A 92 -21.47 5.12 -6.90
C ALA A 92 -22.12 6.43 -7.38
N PHE A 93 -21.43 7.58 -7.24
CA PHE A 93 -21.90 8.87 -7.74
C PHE A 93 -21.72 9.06 -9.25
N THR A 94 -20.84 8.30 -9.91
CA THR A 94 -20.73 8.32 -11.38
C THR A 94 -21.87 7.59 -12.10
N ARG A 95 -22.82 7.03 -11.34
CA ARG A 95 -24.00 6.28 -11.84
C ARG A 95 -23.66 5.22 -12.91
N PRO A 96 -22.72 4.29 -12.60
CA PRO A 96 -22.40 3.19 -13.50
C PRO A 96 -23.57 2.21 -13.63
N ASP A 97 -23.51 1.35 -14.64
CA ASP A 97 -24.46 0.24 -14.75
C ASP A 97 -24.45 -0.65 -13.49
N LEU A 98 -25.64 -1.04 -13.02
CA LEU A 98 -25.83 -1.79 -11.78
C LEU A 98 -25.10 -3.14 -11.81
N SER A 99 -25.10 -3.83 -12.95
CA SER A 99 -24.45 -5.14 -13.07
C SER A 99 -22.94 -5.03 -12.91
N THR A 100 -22.36 -3.98 -13.50
CA THR A 100 -20.93 -3.67 -13.41
C THR A 100 -20.56 -3.28 -11.99
N ALA A 101 -21.35 -2.41 -11.34
CA ALA A 101 -21.09 -2.02 -9.95
C ALA A 101 -21.18 -3.21 -8.97
N LEU A 102 -22.20 -4.06 -9.12
CA LEU A 102 -22.35 -5.26 -8.30
C LEU A 102 -21.18 -6.23 -8.46
N LEU A 103 -20.68 -6.42 -9.69
CA LEU A 103 -19.53 -7.27 -9.95
C LEU A 103 -18.28 -6.74 -9.23
N HIS A 104 -17.99 -5.44 -9.33
CA HIS A 104 -16.85 -4.83 -8.66
C HIS A 104 -16.94 -4.96 -7.13
N PHE A 105 -18.10 -4.67 -6.55
CA PHE A 105 -18.29 -4.78 -5.11
C PHE A 105 -18.18 -6.24 -4.63
N ARG A 106 -18.79 -7.20 -5.33
CA ARG A 106 -18.73 -8.63 -4.99
C ARG A 106 -17.33 -9.20 -5.06
N VAL A 107 -16.58 -8.89 -6.13
CA VAL A 107 -15.21 -9.36 -6.31
C VAL A 107 -14.31 -8.79 -5.23
N PHE A 108 -14.45 -7.50 -4.92
CA PHE A 108 -13.67 -6.88 -3.84
C PHE A 108 -13.96 -7.54 -2.50
N VAL A 109 -15.23 -7.63 -2.09
CA VAL A 109 -15.65 -8.26 -0.82
C VAL A 109 -15.17 -9.71 -0.76
N GLY A 110 -15.42 -10.51 -1.82
CA GLY A 110 -14.99 -11.91 -1.89
C GLY A 110 -13.49 -12.06 -1.73
N SER A 111 -12.69 -11.24 -2.42
CA SER A 111 -11.22 -11.26 -2.29
C SER A 111 -10.75 -10.98 -0.86
N ARG A 112 -11.43 -10.09 -0.13
CA ARG A 112 -11.07 -9.74 1.25
C ARG A 112 -11.36 -10.88 2.22
N PHE A 113 -12.49 -11.56 2.06
CA PHE A 113 -12.79 -12.75 2.87
C PHE A 113 -11.79 -13.88 2.59
N ILE A 114 -11.46 -14.16 1.33
CA ILE A 114 -10.45 -15.17 0.95
C ILE A 114 -9.07 -14.81 1.52
N HIS A 115 -8.66 -13.54 1.41
CA HIS A 115 -7.40 -13.07 1.99
C HIS A 115 -7.36 -13.27 3.51
N THR A 116 -8.48 -13.00 4.19
CA THR A 116 -8.57 -13.15 5.66
C THR A 116 -8.48 -14.60 6.09
N VAL A 117 -9.25 -15.47 5.42
CA VAL A 117 -9.28 -16.90 5.72
C VAL A 117 -7.90 -17.52 5.44
N SER A 118 -7.28 -17.20 4.31
CA SER A 118 -5.93 -17.70 3.98
C SER A 118 -4.85 -17.23 4.97
N TYR A 119 -4.91 -15.97 5.42
CA TYR A 119 -3.97 -15.46 6.41
C TYR A 119 -4.18 -16.08 7.78
N VAL A 120 -5.42 -16.16 8.27
CA VAL A 120 -5.73 -16.68 9.62
C VAL A 120 -5.47 -18.18 9.72
N LEU A 121 -5.76 -18.95 8.67
CA LEU A 121 -5.55 -20.40 8.64
C LEU A 121 -4.10 -20.82 8.31
N ALA A 122 -3.18 -19.87 8.14
CA ALA A 122 -1.76 -20.11 7.90
C ALA A 122 -1.48 -21.13 6.77
N LEU A 123 -2.27 -21.07 5.69
CA LEU A 123 -2.11 -21.98 4.55
C LEU A 123 -0.71 -21.80 3.91
N PRO A 124 0.00 -22.89 3.57
CA PRO A 124 1.31 -22.80 2.92
C PRO A 124 1.20 -22.08 1.57
N GLN A 125 2.19 -21.24 1.26
CA GLN A 125 2.29 -20.56 -0.04
C GLN A 125 2.63 -21.60 -1.14
N PRO A 126 1.62 -22.11 -1.85
CA PRO A 126 1.50 -21.87 -3.29
C PRO A 126 0.03 -21.80 -3.78
N SER A 127 -0.84 -21.02 -3.14
CA SER A 127 -2.23 -20.82 -3.61
C SER A 127 -2.47 -19.44 -4.26
N ARG A 128 -1.41 -18.74 -4.66
CA ARG A 128 -1.48 -17.45 -5.35
C ARG A 128 -1.39 -17.65 -6.86
N GLY A 129 -2.48 -18.12 -7.46
CA GLY A 129 -2.53 -18.33 -8.90
C GLY A 129 -3.73 -19.16 -9.35
N GLU A 130 -4.93 -18.67 -9.11
CA GLU A 130 -6.10 -19.12 -9.89
C GLU A 130 -6.57 -17.92 -10.71
N LYS A 131 -6.36 -18.00 -12.03
CA LYS A 131 -7.00 -17.09 -12.99
C LYS A 131 -8.49 -17.45 -13.00
N PRO A 132 -9.42 -16.52 -12.76
CA PRO A 132 -10.80 -16.78 -13.15
C PRO A 132 -10.85 -16.74 -14.68
N SER A 133 -11.09 -17.89 -15.29
CA SER A 133 -11.51 -18.04 -16.67
C SER A 133 -12.94 -17.52 -16.78
N GLY A 134 -13.09 -16.34 -17.38
CA GLY A 134 -14.36 -15.69 -17.65
C GLY A 134 -14.12 -14.60 -18.69
N VAL A 135 -13.88 -15.03 -19.92
CA VAL A 135 -13.90 -14.18 -21.10
C VAL A 135 -15.35 -13.80 -21.33
N GLU A 136 -15.69 -12.55 -21.06
CA GLU A 136 -16.65 -11.71 -21.79
C GLU A 136 -16.80 -10.39 -21.03
N LYS A 137 -16.78 -9.27 -21.77
CA LYS A 137 -16.77 -7.84 -21.33
C LYS A 137 -15.42 -7.11 -21.27
N MET A 138 -14.53 -7.38 -22.22
CA MET A 138 -13.42 -6.48 -22.61
C MET A 138 -13.82 -5.44 -23.69
N ALA A 139 -15.08 -4.97 -23.74
CA ALA A 139 -15.52 -4.02 -24.77
C ALA A 139 -15.66 -2.57 -24.26
N GLU A 140 -16.13 -2.37 -23.02
CA GLU A 140 -16.34 -1.00 -22.48
C GLU A 140 -15.10 -0.45 -21.76
N VAL A 141 -14.27 -1.31 -21.15
CA VAL A 141 -13.00 -0.89 -20.53
C VAL A 141 -11.96 -0.50 -21.58
N VAL A 142 -12.03 -1.09 -22.78
CA VAL A 142 -11.11 -0.77 -23.89
C VAL A 142 -11.28 0.68 -24.35
N HIS A 143 -12.51 1.21 -24.34
CA HIS A 143 -12.78 2.58 -24.76
C HIS A 143 -12.22 3.66 -23.80
N MET A 144 -11.92 3.32 -22.53
CA MET A 144 -11.19 4.20 -21.59
C MET A 144 -9.66 4.01 -21.66
N ILE A 145 -9.21 2.80 -22.03
CA ILE A 145 -7.79 2.49 -22.27
C ILE A 145 -7.28 3.16 -23.56
N ASP A 146 -8.17 3.48 -24.50
CA ASP A 146 -7.85 4.14 -25.77
C ASP A 146 -7.50 5.64 -25.64
N SER A 147 -7.54 6.23 -24.45
CA SER A 147 -6.98 7.57 -24.28
C SER A 147 -5.45 7.47 -24.28
N GLU A 148 -4.82 8.09 -25.28
CA GLU A 148 -3.35 8.14 -25.43
C GLU A 148 -2.66 8.61 -24.14
N VAL A 149 -3.35 9.45 -23.36
CA VAL A 149 -2.94 9.95 -22.04
C VAL A 149 -2.92 8.85 -20.98
N PHE A 150 -3.92 7.99 -20.92
CA PHE A 150 -3.98 6.89 -19.96
C PHE A 150 -2.91 5.83 -20.28
N LEU A 151 -2.69 5.53 -21.55
CA LEU A 151 -1.61 4.63 -21.97
C LEU A 151 -0.25 5.22 -21.57
N ALA A 152 -0.03 6.50 -21.87
CA ALA A 152 1.17 7.22 -21.44
C ALA A 152 1.35 7.14 -19.92
N PHE A 153 0.33 7.52 -19.14
CA PHE A 153 0.37 7.42 -17.69
C PHE A 153 0.74 6.02 -17.20
N SER A 154 0.08 4.98 -17.74
CA SER A 154 0.32 3.57 -17.39
C SER A 154 1.78 3.18 -17.57
N THR A 155 2.39 3.57 -18.69
CA THR A 155 3.80 3.27 -18.97
C THR A 155 4.74 3.95 -17.97
N TYR A 156 4.58 5.25 -17.72
CA TYR A 156 5.44 5.98 -16.79
C TYR A 156 5.21 5.56 -15.33
N ALA A 157 3.97 5.28 -14.93
CA ALA A 157 3.62 4.74 -13.64
C ALA A 157 4.28 3.37 -13.42
N ALA A 158 4.22 2.47 -14.42
CA ALA A 158 4.89 1.18 -14.37
C ALA A 158 6.41 1.33 -14.21
N ILE A 159 7.04 2.26 -14.94
CA ILE A 159 8.48 2.53 -14.84
C ILE A 159 8.89 2.96 -13.43
N VAL A 160 8.17 3.92 -12.83
CA VAL A 160 8.54 4.42 -11.49
C VAL A 160 8.24 3.39 -10.39
N VAL A 161 7.16 2.62 -10.52
CA VAL A 161 6.85 1.52 -9.59
C VAL A 161 7.89 0.42 -9.69
N LEU A 162 8.29 0.03 -10.90
CA LEU A 162 9.35 -0.96 -11.11
C LEU A 162 10.67 -0.48 -10.49
N LYS A 163 11.03 0.78 -10.70
CA LYS A 163 12.22 1.38 -10.06
C LYS A 163 12.12 1.34 -8.53
N MET A 164 10.95 1.62 -7.95
CA MET A 164 10.74 1.50 -6.50
C MET A 164 10.90 0.06 -6.00
N MET A 165 10.42 -0.93 -6.77
CA MET A 165 10.64 -2.34 -6.46
C MET A 165 12.13 -2.71 -6.49
N LEU A 166 12.88 -2.20 -7.48
CA LEU A 166 14.33 -2.39 -7.57
C LEU A 166 15.09 -1.80 -6.36
N MET A 167 14.60 -0.69 -5.76
CA MET A 167 15.19 -0.12 -4.54
C MET A 167 15.11 -1.05 -3.33
N SER A 168 14.06 -1.89 -3.25
CA SER A 168 13.97 -2.93 -2.23
C SER A 168 15.06 -3.99 -2.40
N LEU A 169 15.31 -4.43 -3.64
CA LEU A 169 16.35 -5.40 -3.97
C LEU A 169 17.74 -4.84 -3.69
N LEU A 170 17.96 -3.57 -4.03
CA LEU A 170 19.23 -2.89 -3.75
C LEU A 170 19.50 -2.78 -2.25
N THR A 171 18.46 -2.51 -1.45
CA THR A 171 18.58 -2.50 0.02
C THR A 171 18.99 -3.87 0.55
N SER A 172 18.36 -4.94 0.07
CA SER A 172 18.71 -6.32 0.43
C SER A 172 20.14 -6.69 0.00
N TYR A 173 20.56 -6.26 -1.20
CA TYR A 173 21.93 -6.46 -1.69
C TYR A 173 22.95 -5.83 -0.74
N PHE A 174 22.81 -4.55 -0.37
CA PHE A 174 23.73 -3.90 0.56
C PHE A 174 23.75 -4.53 1.95
N ARG A 175 22.60 -5.01 2.45
CA ARG A 175 22.52 -5.75 3.72
C ARG A 175 23.31 -7.05 3.68
N LEU A 176 23.19 -7.82 2.60
CA LEU A 176 23.91 -9.08 2.41
C LEU A 176 25.41 -8.84 2.20
N THR A 177 25.79 -7.90 1.33
CA THR A 177 27.20 -7.62 1.02
C THR A 177 27.96 -7.08 2.22
N LYS A 178 27.33 -6.21 3.02
CA LYS A 178 27.95 -5.63 4.23
C LYS A 178 27.75 -6.46 5.50
N GLN A 179 26.99 -7.54 5.42
CA GLN A 179 26.60 -8.39 6.55
C GLN A 179 25.97 -7.56 7.68
N VAL A 180 25.01 -6.70 7.32
CA VAL A 180 24.33 -5.80 8.24
C VAL A 180 22.83 -6.07 8.21
N PHE A 181 22.34 -6.61 9.32
CA PHE A 181 20.96 -7.05 9.46
C PHE A 181 20.23 -6.19 10.50
N SER A 182 18.92 -6.03 10.33
CA SER A 182 18.10 -5.33 11.32
C SER A 182 17.67 -6.26 12.46
N ASN A 183 17.50 -7.55 12.15
CA ASN A 183 16.89 -8.50 13.06
C ASN A 183 17.80 -9.70 13.33
N LEU A 184 17.60 -10.37 14.48
CA LEU A 184 18.39 -11.53 14.91
C LEU A 184 18.13 -12.75 14.01
N GLU A 185 16.92 -12.96 13.53
CA GLU A 185 16.53 -14.09 12.68
C GLU A 185 17.26 -14.11 11.33
N ASP A 186 17.63 -12.94 10.81
CA ASP A 186 18.35 -12.81 9.54
C ASP A 186 19.85 -13.14 9.70
N THR A 187 20.35 -13.24 10.94
CA THR A 187 21.75 -13.58 11.26
C THR A 187 21.98 -15.08 11.46
N THR A 188 20.95 -15.91 11.22
CA THR A 188 20.98 -17.37 11.43
C THR A 188 22.04 -18.10 10.60
N LEU A 189 22.54 -17.49 9.53
CA LEU A 189 23.68 -17.99 8.76
C LEU A 189 24.99 -18.03 9.58
N VAL A 190 25.10 -17.27 10.67
CA VAL A 190 26.27 -17.23 11.55
C VAL A 190 26.06 -18.08 12.80
N LYS A 191 26.94 -19.08 12.99
CA LYS A 191 26.76 -20.15 13.99
C LYS A 191 26.82 -19.63 15.44
N THR A 192 27.65 -18.64 15.75
CA THR A 192 27.90 -18.16 17.12
C THR A 192 27.00 -16.99 17.53
N THR A 193 26.33 -17.09 18.68
CA THR A 193 25.34 -16.10 19.16
C THR A 193 25.93 -14.71 19.45
N ASP A 194 27.19 -14.63 19.91
CA ASP A 194 27.86 -13.35 20.17
C ASP A 194 28.27 -12.63 18.88
N ASP A 195 28.58 -13.36 17.82
CA ASP A 195 28.89 -12.78 16.51
C ASP A 195 27.62 -12.32 15.79
N ARG A 196 26.48 -13.00 16.00
CA ARG A 196 25.17 -12.55 15.51
C ARG A 196 24.79 -11.14 16.01
N LYS A 197 25.05 -10.84 17.29
CA LYS A 197 24.78 -9.51 17.85
C LYS A 197 25.63 -8.41 17.22
N LYS A 198 26.85 -8.72 16.75
CA LYS A 198 27.73 -7.77 16.07
C LYS A 198 27.26 -7.41 14.65
N LEU A 199 26.47 -8.28 14.02
CA LEU A 199 25.89 -8.08 12.69
C LEU A 199 24.64 -7.19 12.71
N ILE A 200 24.03 -7.03 13.90
CA ILE A 200 22.91 -6.13 14.13
C ILE A 200 23.50 -4.76 14.41
N ARG A 201 23.70 -4.02 13.33
CA ARG A 201 24.25 -2.66 13.38
C ARG A 201 23.56 -1.80 12.33
N VAL A 202 23.73 -0.51 12.49
CA VAL A 202 23.22 0.46 11.51
C VAL A 202 24.38 0.83 10.59
N ASP A 203 24.26 0.52 9.29
CA ASP A 203 25.24 0.94 8.28
C ASP A 203 24.74 2.18 7.53
N PRO A 204 25.55 3.24 7.42
CA PRO A 204 25.15 4.49 6.76
C PRO A 204 24.70 4.32 5.30
N ASP A 205 25.26 3.36 4.56
CA ASP A 205 24.88 3.14 3.15
C ASP A 205 23.58 2.35 3.04
N VAL A 206 23.34 1.37 3.93
CA VAL A 206 22.05 0.68 4.02
C VAL A 206 20.93 1.65 4.41
N GLU A 207 21.19 2.53 5.39
CA GLU A 207 20.25 3.58 5.77
C GLU A 207 19.97 4.55 4.62
N ARG A 208 20.99 4.90 3.85
CA ARG A 208 20.87 5.80 2.70
C ARG A 208 19.92 5.20 1.65
N VAL A 209 20.09 3.94 1.28
CA VAL A 209 19.18 3.26 0.34
C VAL A 209 17.78 3.14 0.93
N ARG A 210 17.65 2.82 2.22
CA ARG A 210 16.34 2.76 2.93
C ARG A 210 15.62 4.10 2.89
N ARG A 211 16.30 5.21 3.18
CA ARG A 211 15.72 6.56 3.13
C ARG A 211 15.35 6.97 1.71
N CYS A 212 16.14 6.59 0.71
CA CYS A 212 15.78 6.80 -0.69
C CYS A 212 14.49 6.04 -1.07
N HIS A 213 14.36 4.79 -0.63
CA HIS A 213 13.15 3.99 -0.87
C HIS A 213 11.93 4.57 -0.14
N LEU A 214 12.08 5.04 1.10
CA LEU A 214 11.00 5.70 1.83
C LEU A 214 10.56 6.98 1.11
N ASN A 215 11.49 7.80 0.63
CA ASN A 215 11.17 8.98 -0.15
C ASN A 215 10.48 8.63 -1.48
N ASP A 216 10.87 7.52 -2.12
CA ASP A 216 10.16 7.02 -3.29
C ASP A 216 8.71 6.64 -2.95
N LEU A 217 8.44 5.97 -1.83
CA LEU A 217 7.08 5.67 -1.38
C LEU A 217 6.27 6.95 -1.14
N GLU A 218 6.85 7.92 -0.42
CA GLU A 218 6.20 9.20 -0.10
C GLU A 218 5.84 10.03 -1.33
N ASN A 219 6.53 9.85 -2.47
CA ASN A 219 6.31 10.67 -3.68
C ASN A 219 5.64 9.90 -4.83
N ILE A 220 6.01 8.64 -5.05
CA ILE A 220 5.46 7.82 -6.13
C ILE A 220 4.02 7.42 -5.83
N VAL A 221 3.66 7.13 -4.56
CA VAL A 221 2.28 6.77 -4.21
C VAL A 221 1.32 7.94 -4.51
N PRO A 222 1.57 9.18 -4.05
CA PRO A 222 0.74 10.32 -4.44
C PRO A 222 0.73 10.56 -5.96
N PHE A 223 1.87 10.41 -6.64
CA PHE A 223 1.93 10.58 -8.09
C PHE A 223 1.06 9.56 -8.84
N VAL A 224 1.05 8.29 -8.44
CA VAL A 224 0.22 7.27 -9.08
C VAL A 224 -1.26 7.59 -8.87
N VAL A 225 -1.65 8.02 -7.67
CA VAL A 225 -3.04 8.37 -7.37
C VAL A 225 -3.47 9.64 -8.12
N ILE A 226 -2.71 10.73 -8.00
CA ILE A 226 -3.03 12.02 -8.63
C ILE A 226 -2.89 11.93 -10.15
N GLY A 227 -1.86 11.24 -10.66
CA GLY A 227 -1.64 11.03 -12.08
C GLY A 227 -2.72 10.20 -12.74
N LEU A 228 -3.27 9.21 -12.04
CA LEU A 228 -4.45 8.46 -12.50
C LEU A 228 -5.67 9.38 -12.59
N LEU A 229 -5.96 10.14 -11.53
CA LEU A 229 -7.07 11.09 -11.53
C LEU A 229 -6.90 12.14 -12.64
N TYR A 230 -5.68 12.64 -12.82
CA TYR A 230 -5.34 13.59 -13.87
C TYR A 230 -5.53 13.00 -15.26
N ALA A 231 -5.10 11.76 -15.52
CA ALA A 231 -5.35 11.11 -16.80
C ALA A 231 -6.85 10.97 -17.11
N LEU A 232 -7.67 10.75 -16.09
CA LEU A 232 -9.13 10.67 -16.21
C LEU A 232 -9.82 12.02 -16.44
N THR A 233 -9.15 13.16 -16.17
CA THR A 233 -9.69 14.50 -16.48
C THR A 233 -9.60 14.89 -17.96
N GLY A 234 -9.03 14.03 -18.81
CA GLY A 234 -8.86 14.30 -20.24
C GLY A 234 -7.96 15.50 -20.57
N PRO A 235 -6.77 15.65 -19.97
CA PRO A 235 -5.86 16.75 -20.27
C PRO A 235 -5.24 16.60 -21.66
N ASP A 236 -4.70 17.70 -22.19
CA ASP A 236 -3.90 17.66 -23.41
C ASP A 236 -2.71 16.69 -23.28
N LEU A 237 -2.51 15.85 -24.31
CA LEU A 237 -1.50 14.79 -24.31
C LEU A 237 -0.08 15.33 -24.14
N SER A 238 0.26 16.42 -24.81
CA SER A 238 1.61 16.99 -24.75
C SER A 238 1.93 17.46 -23.34
N THR A 239 0.95 18.07 -22.67
CA THR A 239 1.06 18.54 -21.30
C THR A 239 1.17 17.38 -20.32
N ALA A 240 0.35 16.34 -20.49
CA ALA A 240 0.39 15.14 -19.63
C ALA A 240 1.73 14.39 -19.76
N LEU A 241 2.22 14.19 -20.98
CA LEU A 241 3.52 13.57 -21.24
C LEU A 241 4.66 14.35 -20.58
N LEU A 242 4.61 15.68 -20.61
CA LEU A 242 5.60 16.52 -19.96
C LEU A 242 5.59 16.29 -18.44
N HIS A 243 4.42 16.32 -17.79
CA HIS A 243 4.32 16.08 -16.35
C HIS A 243 4.85 14.69 -15.96
N PHE A 244 4.49 13.64 -16.71
CA PHE A 244 4.96 12.29 -16.43
C PHE A 244 6.47 12.15 -16.63
N ARG A 245 7.02 12.65 -17.74
CA ARG A 245 8.46 12.59 -18.04
C ARG A 245 9.28 13.37 -17.03
N VAL A 246 8.85 14.58 -16.66
CA VAL A 246 9.55 15.41 -15.67
C VAL A 246 9.50 14.74 -14.30
N PHE A 247 8.36 14.19 -13.89
CA PHE A 247 8.28 13.45 -12.64
C PHE A 247 9.22 12.25 -12.63
N VAL A 248 9.14 11.36 -13.64
CA VAL A 248 9.99 10.18 -13.75
C VAL A 248 11.47 10.58 -13.74
N GLY A 249 11.87 11.53 -14.59
CA GLY A 249 13.23 12.04 -14.68
C GLY A 249 13.74 12.59 -13.34
N SER A 250 12.94 13.42 -12.66
CA SER A 250 13.28 13.95 -11.34
C SER A 250 13.51 12.84 -10.32
N ARG A 251 12.73 11.75 -10.37
CA ARG A 251 12.85 10.61 -9.45
C ARG A 251 14.10 9.76 -9.71
N PHE A 252 14.49 9.59 -10.97
CA PHE A 252 15.75 8.92 -11.30
C PHE A 252 16.95 9.77 -10.86
N VAL A 253 16.94 11.07 -11.16
CA VAL A 253 18.00 12.00 -10.71
C VAL A 253 18.09 12.03 -9.19
N HIS A 254 16.96 12.10 -8.49
CA HIS A 254 16.94 12.06 -7.02
C HIS A 254 17.58 10.78 -6.49
N THR A 255 17.23 9.61 -7.03
CA THR A 255 17.81 8.33 -6.59
C THR A 255 19.29 8.23 -6.86
N VAL A 256 19.75 8.63 -8.05
CA VAL A 256 21.19 8.64 -8.37
C VAL A 256 21.93 9.60 -7.43
N ALA A 257 21.40 10.81 -7.21
CA ALA A 257 21.99 11.78 -6.30
C ALA A 257 22.00 11.30 -4.84
N TYR A 258 20.98 10.54 -4.43
CA TYR A 258 20.90 9.97 -3.09
C TYR A 258 21.90 8.83 -2.91
N VAL A 259 21.97 7.87 -3.85
CA VAL A 259 22.84 6.69 -3.77
C VAL A 259 24.31 7.06 -3.94
N MET A 260 24.65 7.91 -4.92
CA MET A 260 26.03 8.36 -5.20
C MET A 260 26.52 9.44 -4.23
N ALA A 261 25.74 9.76 -3.20
CA ALA A 261 26.08 10.77 -2.19
C ALA A 261 26.49 12.13 -2.78
N LEU A 262 25.87 12.57 -3.88
CA LEU A 262 26.17 13.85 -4.51
C LEU A 262 25.97 15.03 -3.53
N PRO A 263 26.76 16.11 -3.67
CA PRO A 263 26.62 17.27 -2.80
C PRO A 263 25.24 17.91 -2.94
N GLN A 264 24.75 18.47 -1.83
CA GLN A 264 23.63 19.39 -1.87
C GLN A 264 24.02 20.56 -2.79
N PRO A 265 23.12 21.06 -3.65
CA PRO A 265 21.66 21.08 -3.53
C PRO A 265 20.92 20.11 -4.47
N THR A 266 21.62 19.24 -5.20
CA THR A 266 21.06 18.37 -6.26
C THR A 266 19.82 17.58 -5.84
N ARG A 267 19.85 16.99 -4.64
CA ARG A 267 18.73 16.21 -4.07
C ARG A 267 17.50 17.08 -3.79
N GLY A 268 17.70 18.27 -3.22
CA GLY A 268 16.63 19.20 -2.90
C GLY A 268 15.94 19.72 -4.16
N PHE A 269 16.71 20.07 -5.19
CA PHE A 269 16.17 20.48 -6.48
C PHE A 269 15.37 19.37 -7.16
N ALA A 270 15.91 18.14 -7.23
CA ALA A 270 15.21 17.02 -7.83
C ALA A 270 13.89 16.69 -7.09
N PHE A 271 13.90 16.77 -5.76
CA PHE A 271 12.69 16.63 -4.95
C PHE A 271 11.68 17.75 -5.23
N GLY A 272 12.12 19.01 -5.26
CA GLY A 272 11.26 20.17 -5.52
C GLY A 272 10.58 20.11 -6.89
N VAL A 273 11.31 19.68 -7.93
CA VAL A 273 10.75 19.47 -9.27
C VAL A 273 9.66 18.39 -9.24
N GLY A 274 9.93 17.24 -8.62
CA GLY A 274 8.93 16.17 -8.48
C GLY A 274 7.69 16.61 -7.73
N LEU A 275 7.86 17.31 -6.59
CA LEU A 275 6.76 17.85 -5.80
C LEU A 275 5.93 18.86 -6.61
N PHE A 276 6.58 19.79 -7.31
CA PHE A 276 5.90 20.78 -8.14
C PHE A 276 5.06 20.12 -9.23
N THR A 277 5.57 19.09 -9.91
CA THR A 277 4.78 18.37 -10.92
C THR A 277 3.54 17.70 -10.34
N THR A 278 3.65 17.08 -9.17
CA THR A 278 2.51 16.45 -8.48
C THR A 278 1.49 17.50 -8.03
N CYS A 279 1.95 18.63 -7.48
CA CYS A 279 1.08 19.74 -7.09
C CYS A 279 0.38 20.38 -8.29
N SER A 280 1.06 20.54 -9.44
CA SER A 280 0.47 21.05 -10.68
C SER A 280 -0.67 20.16 -11.17
N MET A 281 -0.45 18.84 -11.21
CA MET A 281 -1.50 17.87 -11.58
C MET A 281 -2.65 17.88 -10.56
N ALA A 282 -2.33 17.91 -9.26
CA ALA A 282 -3.35 17.97 -8.21
C ALA A 282 -4.22 19.23 -8.33
N TYR A 283 -3.59 20.39 -8.58
CA TYR A 283 -4.30 21.65 -8.81
C TYR A 283 -5.27 21.53 -9.99
N ARG A 284 -4.81 20.97 -11.13
CA ARG A 284 -5.66 20.76 -12.30
C ARG A 284 -6.84 19.84 -12.00
N VAL A 285 -6.59 18.70 -11.35
CA VAL A 285 -7.64 17.77 -10.92
C VAL A 285 -8.66 18.48 -10.03
N LEU A 286 -8.20 19.27 -9.06
CA LEU A 286 -9.09 20.01 -8.16
C LEU A 286 -9.91 21.06 -8.91
N THR A 287 -9.32 21.84 -9.82
CA THR A 287 -10.07 22.85 -10.60
C THR A 287 -11.07 22.24 -11.59
N THR A 288 -10.86 21.00 -12.02
CA THR A 288 -11.78 20.30 -12.93
C THR A 288 -12.88 19.57 -12.16
N ALA A 289 -12.58 19.01 -10.98
CA ALA A 289 -13.53 18.24 -10.17
C ALA A 289 -14.39 19.12 -9.24
N LEU A 290 -13.84 20.23 -8.74
CA LEU A 290 -14.61 21.25 -8.03
C LEU A 290 -15.11 22.25 -9.06
N PHE A 291 -16.42 22.22 -9.35
CA PHE A 291 -17.10 23.31 -10.07
C PHE A 291 -17.08 24.59 -9.20
N LEU A 292 -15.94 25.28 -9.16
CA LEU A 292 -15.80 26.65 -8.64
C LEU A 292 -15.57 27.61 -9.80
#